data_AF-A0A922MYB4-F1
#
_entry.id   AF-A0A922MYB4-F1
#
_cell.length_a   1.000
_cell.length_b   1.000
_cell.length_c   1.000
_cell.angle_alpha   90.00
_cell.angle_beta   90.00
_cell.angle_gamma   90.00
#
_symmetry.space_group_name_H-M   'P 1'
#
loop_
_entity.id
_entity.type
_entity.pdbx_description
1 polymer ?
#
loop_
_entity_poly.entity_id
_entity_poly.type
_entity_poly.pdbx_seq_one_letter_code
_entity_poly.pdbx_strand_id
1 'polypeptide(L)'
;MIHYIFTSVTGQEARYVVDTSDNRQYIQISEGSIQEHIAVNNEKQEPQNKEDDNFWDRNKIKQLLTLCLENRFRNLTKDKSLWDEISVQLGASSDECNKKYRNLRRTYIRLLKKKRLGKEIKWVHYGACEEVFKDCKLLPPSVLEPWEDHKVRRLLSLYIENLNKFRNPDSVQKDVWREIASQLGTTEYSCYHKFKNLKRAYFNWKDRSRETGKPIKWQYHNYFERIFYNYSPSIGPWDKSKTRLLIEEYKQIADKFKNPRYQKKELWREISASVGERPTDCDKKFRNLKQTYIRLKMRANTGRCITKWRYYKDFESIYSGPVSYNTSNDGGLPKLTYRLQEDDYVKQLLTFYIDNKEKFRNPLVKKKNVWRLLASRIGLSSEECDRKFRNLKQTYIRLAEKRKETGKVNNWPYYSYFEKIFDCHSDTENILSTNSSSINNMTLTEIKRVMQEVQDKKDNDKFESLLQAVEESNNIQRERNKILLALLQRH
;
A
#
# COMPACT_ATOMS: atom_id res chain seq x y z
N MET A 1 11.99 -10.09 57.23
CA MET A 1 12.88 -9.00 57.70
C MET A 1 13.39 -8.28 56.45
N ILE A 2 12.53 -7.62 55.66
CA ILE A 2 11.98 -6.25 55.79
C ILE A 2 13.06 -5.19 56.12
N HIS A 3 13.47 -4.45 55.08
CA HIS A 3 13.52 -2.99 54.92
C HIS A 3 14.77 -2.55 54.13
N TYR A 4 14.56 -1.86 53.01
CA TYR A 4 15.17 -0.56 52.68
C TYR A 4 14.36 0.04 51.50
N ILE A 5 13.38 0.90 51.80
CA ILE A 5 13.38 2.37 51.70
C ILE A 5 13.14 2.89 50.26
N PHE A 6 11.96 3.51 50.11
CA PHE A 6 11.55 4.44 49.07
C PHE A 6 12.26 5.79 49.24
N THR A 7 12.63 6.44 48.14
CA THR A 7 12.56 7.91 48.00
C THR A 7 12.16 8.28 46.57
N SER A 8 11.04 9.00 46.47
CA SER A 8 10.64 9.85 45.35
C SER A 8 11.07 11.29 45.64
N VAL A 9 11.19 12.17 44.62
CA VAL A 9 10.69 13.58 44.60
C VAL A 9 11.19 14.36 43.35
N THR A 10 10.21 14.70 42.49
CA THR A 10 9.87 15.96 41.76
C THR A 10 10.83 16.85 40.93
N GLY A 11 10.27 17.36 39.81
CA GLY A 11 10.43 18.73 39.27
C GLY A 11 11.44 18.87 38.12
N GLN A 12 11.24 19.59 37.00
CA GLN A 12 10.32 20.69 36.66
C GLN A 12 10.04 20.72 35.15
N GLU A 13 8.85 21.23 34.79
CA GLU A 13 8.45 21.68 33.45
C GLU A 13 9.21 22.97 33.08
N ALA A 14 9.55 23.14 31.79
CA ALA A 14 9.79 24.46 31.20
C ALA A 14 8.87 24.61 29.98
N ARG A 15 7.80 25.40 30.16
CA ARG A 15 6.94 25.95 29.12
C ARG A 15 7.56 27.27 28.67
N TYR A 16 7.79 27.45 27.37
CA TYR A 16 8.04 28.77 26.81
C TYR A 16 6.75 29.32 26.21
N VAL A 17 6.35 30.47 26.75
CA VAL A 17 5.38 31.43 26.22
C VAL A 17 6.20 32.46 25.43
N VAL A 18 5.82 32.73 24.18
CA VAL A 18 6.19 33.99 23.51
C VAL A 18 4.93 34.53 22.86
N ASP A 19 4.54 35.71 23.32
CA ASP A 19 3.43 36.52 22.84
C ASP A 19 3.97 37.63 21.91
N THR A 20 3.14 37.92 20.90
CA THR A 20 3.02 39.06 19.97
C THR A 20 4.12 40.13 19.80
N SER A 21 4.39 40.50 18.55
CA SER A 21 4.10 41.86 18.05
C SER A 21 4.44 42.05 16.56
N ASP A 22 3.55 42.78 15.89
CA ASP A 22 3.60 43.28 14.51
C ASP A 22 4.81 44.19 14.24
N ASN A 23 5.35 44.13 13.02
CA ASN A 23 5.88 45.31 12.36
C ASN A 23 5.87 45.15 10.82
N ARG A 24 4.91 45.83 10.19
CA ARG A 24 4.87 46.07 8.74
C ARG A 24 5.74 47.28 8.42
N GLN A 25 6.71 47.14 7.52
CA GLN A 25 7.33 48.27 6.84
C GLN A 25 6.96 48.24 5.35
N TYR A 26 6.36 49.35 4.91
CA TYR A 26 6.17 49.70 3.51
C TYR A 26 7.50 50.18 2.93
N ILE A 27 7.84 49.77 1.71
CA ILE A 27 8.78 50.51 0.86
C ILE A 27 8.08 50.82 -0.47
N GLN A 28 8.23 52.10 -0.82
CA GLN A 28 7.57 52.85 -1.87
C GLN A 28 8.34 52.72 -3.20
N ILE A 29 7.59 52.88 -4.28
CA ILE A 29 7.98 52.79 -5.69
C ILE A 29 8.97 53.90 -6.08
N SER A 30 9.87 53.62 -7.03
CA SER A 30 10.39 54.65 -7.96
C SER A 30 10.52 54.09 -9.37
N GLU A 31 9.92 54.83 -10.30
CA GLU A 31 9.90 54.64 -11.75
C GLU A 31 11.18 55.20 -12.41
N GLY A 32 11.48 54.67 -13.60
CA GLY A 32 12.10 55.45 -14.68
C GLY A 32 13.48 54.99 -15.16
N SER A 33 13.53 54.33 -16.33
CA SER A 33 13.83 55.00 -17.62
C SER A 33 14.15 54.00 -18.73
N ILE A 34 13.77 54.41 -19.94
CA ILE A 34 13.74 53.71 -21.21
C ILE A 34 15.12 53.76 -21.88
N GLN A 35 15.53 52.68 -22.56
CA GLN A 35 16.35 52.78 -23.77
C GLN A 35 16.01 51.67 -24.78
N GLU A 36 15.96 52.08 -26.04
CA GLU A 36 15.36 51.44 -27.20
C GLU A 36 16.37 50.68 -28.08
N HIS A 37 15.88 49.61 -28.74
CA HIS A 37 16.35 48.92 -29.96
C HIS A 37 17.68 48.13 -29.87
N ILE A 38 17.78 46.89 -30.35
CA ILE A 38 17.54 46.42 -31.72
C ILE A 38 17.07 44.95 -31.74
N ALA A 39 16.07 44.67 -32.59
CA ALA A 39 15.52 43.35 -32.87
C ALA A 39 16.33 42.60 -33.94
N VAL A 40 16.62 41.31 -33.72
CA VAL A 40 16.80 40.32 -34.79
C VAL A 40 16.15 39.00 -34.39
N ASN A 41 15.25 38.56 -35.28
CA ASN A 41 14.47 37.33 -35.35
C ASN A 41 15.02 36.09 -34.63
N ASN A 42 14.13 35.42 -33.87
CA ASN A 42 14.14 33.97 -33.79
C ASN A 42 12.70 33.44 -33.75
N GLU A 43 12.40 32.59 -34.73
CA GLU A 43 11.10 31.97 -34.93
C GLU A 43 10.69 31.14 -33.70
N LYS A 44 9.43 31.31 -33.29
CA LYS A 44 8.77 30.49 -32.27
C LYS A 44 8.70 29.04 -32.75
N GLN A 45 9.43 28.15 -32.10
CA GLN A 45 9.07 26.73 -32.07
C GLN A 45 8.02 26.52 -30.96
N GLU A 46 6.87 25.97 -31.38
CA GLU A 46 5.79 25.51 -30.51
C GLU A 46 6.27 24.46 -29.49
N PRO A 47 5.65 24.39 -28.30
CA PRO A 47 6.01 23.39 -27.31
C PRO A 47 5.52 22.01 -27.77
N GLN A 48 6.41 21.21 -28.35
CA GLN A 48 6.13 19.81 -28.64
C GLN A 48 5.89 19.02 -27.34
N ASN A 49 4.84 18.18 -27.39
CA ASN A 49 4.43 17.26 -26.33
C ASN A 49 5.59 16.36 -25.88
N LYS A 50 6.04 16.54 -24.63
CA LYS A 50 7.11 15.77 -23.97
C LYS A 50 6.78 14.29 -23.66
N GLU A 51 5.68 13.74 -24.16
CA GLU A 51 5.26 12.37 -23.81
C GLU A 51 5.84 11.29 -24.74
N ASP A 52 6.38 11.64 -25.91
CA ASP A 52 6.93 10.66 -26.88
C ASP A 52 8.45 10.41 -26.76
N ASP A 53 9.19 11.20 -25.97
CA ASP A 53 10.67 11.14 -25.91
C ASP A 53 11.26 9.91 -25.17
N ASN A 54 10.41 9.13 -24.50
CA ASN A 54 10.85 7.99 -23.68
C ASN A 54 10.93 6.65 -24.42
N PHE A 55 10.82 6.67 -25.74
CA PHE A 55 10.96 5.49 -26.57
C PHE A 55 12.44 5.10 -26.80
N TRP A 56 12.84 3.95 -26.24
CA TRP A 56 14.17 3.38 -26.46
C TRP A 56 14.17 2.44 -27.66
N ASP A 57 14.34 3.00 -28.85
CA ASP A 57 14.43 2.24 -30.08
C ASP A 57 15.76 1.46 -30.22
N ARG A 58 15.87 0.69 -31.30
CA ARG A 58 17.05 -0.15 -31.58
C ARG A 58 18.32 0.68 -31.78
N ASN A 59 18.23 1.87 -32.36
CA ASN A 59 19.37 2.72 -32.67
C ASN A 59 19.86 3.47 -31.42
N LYS A 60 18.94 4.04 -30.64
CA LYS A 60 19.21 4.69 -29.34
C LYS A 60 19.86 3.71 -28.36
N ILE A 61 19.43 2.44 -28.34
CA ILE A 61 20.10 1.38 -27.55
C ILE A 61 21.51 1.08 -28.08
N LYS A 62 21.69 0.97 -29.40
CA LYS A 62 23.02 0.74 -29.99
C LYS A 62 23.96 1.89 -29.67
N GLN A 63 23.53 3.13 -29.86
CA GLN A 63 24.31 4.32 -29.58
C GLN A 63 24.70 4.40 -28.10
N LEU A 64 23.76 4.14 -27.17
CA LEU A 64 24.08 4.01 -25.75
C LEU A 64 25.21 3.00 -25.48
N LEU A 65 25.13 1.81 -26.08
CA LEU A 65 26.16 0.77 -25.90
C LEU A 65 27.51 1.17 -26.53
N THR A 66 27.49 1.82 -27.70
CA THR A 66 28.69 2.33 -28.36
C THR A 66 29.39 3.39 -27.51
N LEU A 67 28.64 4.37 -26.99
CA LEU A 67 29.20 5.40 -26.10
C LEU A 67 29.83 4.77 -24.86
N CYS A 68 29.21 3.73 -24.28
CA CYS A 68 29.81 3.02 -23.15
C CYS A 68 31.11 2.27 -23.49
N LEU A 69 31.38 1.94 -24.77
CA LEU A 69 32.60 1.26 -25.21
C LEU A 69 33.76 2.20 -25.48
N GLU A 70 33.48 3.45 -25.83
CA GLU A 70 34.52 4.44 -26.08
C GLU A 70 35.39 4.59 -24.83
N ASN A 71 36.72 4.67 -25.02
CA ASN A 71 37.70 4.61 -23.93
C ASN A 71 37.47 5.66 -22.83
N ARG A 72 36.79 6.77 -23.14
CA ARG A 72 36.38 7.82 -22.19
C ARG A 72 35.38 7.34 -21.14
N PHE A 73 34.61 6.29 -21.42
CA PHE A 73 33.49 5.86 -20.58
C PHE A 73 33.70 4.52 -19.87
N ARG A 74 34.90 3.91 -19.89
CA ARG A 74 35.12 2.57 -19.31
C ARG A 74 34.75 2.41 -17.81
N ASN A 75 34.64 3.51 -17.05
CA ASN A 75 34.35 3.51 -15.61
C ASN A 75 32.96 4.09 -15.22
N LEU A 76 31.91 3.78 -16.00
CA LEU A 76 30.53 4.28 -15.81
C LEU A 76 29.87 4.03 -14.44
N THR A 77 30.40 3.12 -13.61
CA THR A 77 29.76 2.72 -12.34
C THR A 77 30.02 3.69 -11.20
N LYS A 78 31.00 4.60 -11.32
CA LYS A 78 31.42 5.49 -10.23
C LYS A 78 31.17 6.97 -10.49
N ASP A 79 30.90 7.36 -11.73
CA ASP A 79 30.89 8.77 -12.11
C ASP A 79 29.53 9.21 -12.66
N LYS A 80 28.90 10.14 -11.95
CA LYS A 80 27.59 10.70 -12.31
C LYS A 80 27.71 11.63 -13.53
N SER A 81 28.86 12.32 -13.67
CA SER A 81 29.12 13.26 -14.77
C SER A 81 29.11 12.58 -16.14
N LEU A 82 29.58 11.34 -16.23
CA LEU A 82 29.58 10.55 -17.47
C LEU A 82 28.17 10.27 -18.00
N TRP A 83 27.20 10.09 -17.09
CA TRP A 83 25.81 9.88 -17.51
C TRP A 83 25.20 11.16 -18.05
N ASP A 84 25.62 12.33 -17.56
CA ASP A 84 25.17 13.62 -18.04
C ASP A 84 25.67 13.86 -19.48
N GLU A 85 26.94 13.54 -19.78
CA GLU A 85 27.49 13.61 -21.16
C GLU A 85 26.78 12.67 -22.14
N ILE A 86 26.55 11.41 -21.72
CA ILE A 86 25.83 10.42 -22.53
C ILE A 86 24.39 10.87 -22.77
N SER A 87 23.76 11.51 -21.77
CA SER A 87 22.38 11.97 -21.83
C SER A 87 22.19 13.06 -22.90
N VAL A 88 23.15 13.99 -23.01
CA VAL A 88 23.15 15.06 -24.03
C VAL A 88 23.20 14.46 -25.43
N GLN A 89 24.04 13.45 -25.65
CA GLN A 89 24.19 12.84 -26.98
C GLN A 89 22.99 11.97 -27.39
N LEU A 90 22.25 11.43 -26.42
CA LEU A 90 21.11 10.54 -26.67
C LEU A 90 19.75 11.25 -26.65
N GLY A 91 19.70 12.53 -26.25
CA GLY A 91 18.43 13.23 -26.02
C GLY A 91 17.56 12.46 -25.01
N ALA A 92 18.12 12.12 -23.86
CA ALA A 92 17.42 11.47 -22.75
C ALA A 92 17.95 12.03 -21.43
N SER A 93 17.33 11.73 -20.30
CA SER A 93 17.92 12.09 -19.00
C SER A 93 19.05 11.13 -18.59
N SER A 94 20.00 11.66 -17.83
CA SER A 94 21.10 10.90 -17.19
C SER A 94 20.60 9.66 -16.43
N ASP A 95 19.50 9.82 -15.68
CA ASP A 95 18.86 8.73 -14.93
C ASP A 95 18.24 7.67 -15.85
N GLU A 96 17.64 8.06 -16.98
CA GLU A 96 17.07 7.12 -17.95
C GLU A 96 18.17 6.31 -18.66
N CYS A 97 19.27 6.96 -19.05
CA CYS A 97 20.44 6.31 -19.62
C CYS A 97 21.02 5.26 -18.66
N ASN A 98 21.25 5.64 -17.40
CA ASN A 98 21.75 4.74 -16.35
C ASN A 98 20.77 3.58 -16.07
N LYS A 99 19.47 3.88 -15.95
CA LYS A 99 18.43 2.87 -15.74
C LYS A 99 18.37 1.89 -16.91
N LYS A 100 18.46 2.39 -18.15
CA LYS A 100 18.48 1.55 -19.36
C LYS A 100 19.72 0.68 -19.40
N TYR A 101 20.90 1.23 -19.14
CA TYR A 101 22.16 0.51 -19.06
C TYR A 101 22.11 -0.63 -18.03
N ARG A 102 21.65 -0.35 -16.80
CA ARG A 102 21.47 -1.38 -15.75
C ARG A 102 20.49 -2.48 -16.19
N ASN A 103 19.43 -2.12 -16.90
CA ASN A 103 18.46 -3.08 -17.43
C ASN A 103 19.02 -3.93 -18.58
N LEU A 104 19.82 -3.35 -19.47
CA LEU A 104 20.56 -4.06 -20.51
C LEU A 104 21.54 -5.04 -19.87
N ARG A 105 22.33 -4.60 -18.88
CA ARG A 105 23.25 -5.48 -18.12
C ARG A 105 22.53 -6.65 -17.47
N ARG A 106 21.41 -6.42 -16.78
CA ARG A 106 20.59 -7.49 -16.18
C ARG A 106 20.06 -8.47 -17.23
N THR A 107 19.68 -7.96 -18.41
CA THR A 107 19.17 -8.77 -19.52
C THR A 107 20.28 -9.59 -20.15
N TYR A 108 21.44 -8.99 -20.40
CA TYR A 108 22.64 -9.67 -20.86
C TYR A 108 23.04 -10.78 -19.90
N ILE A 109 23.13 -10.53 -18.59
CA ILE A 109 23.44 -11.58 -17.59
C ILE A 109 22.43 -12.72 -17.67
N ARG A 110 21.12 -12.44 -17.79
CA ARG A 110 20.09 -13.48 -17.97
C ARG A 110 20.30 -14.30 -19.24
N LEU A 111 20.71 -13.68 -20.34
CA LEU A 111 20.98 -14.35 -21.60
C LEU A 111 22.30 -15.13 -21.57
N LEU A 112 23.32 -14.62 -20.88
CA LEU A 112 24.59 -15.31 -20.65
C LEU A 112 24.36 -16.62 -19.89
N LYS A 113 23.46 -16.62 -18.88
CA LYS A 113 23.03 -17.85 -18.20
C LYS A 113 22.39 -18.86 -19.15
N LYS A 114 21.59 -18.39 -20.12
CA LYS A 114 20.98 -19.26 -21.14
C LYS A 114 22.02 -19.79 -22.13
N LYS A 115 22.97 -18.96 -22.57
CA LYS A 115 24.06 -19.36 -23.48
C LYS A 115 24.92 -20.47 -22.87
N ARG A 116 25.22 -20.39 -21.56
CA ARG A 116 25.94 -21.46 -20.82
C ARG A 116 25.17 -22.78 -20.72
N LEU A 117 23.84 -22.75 -20.85
CA LEU A 117 23.00 -23.95 -20.94
C LEU A 117 22.88 -24.48 -22.38
N GLY A 118 23.76 -24.04 -23.29
CA GLY A 118 23.73 -24.43 -24.71
C GLY A 118 22.57 -23.83 -25.50
N LYS A 119 21.84 -22.85 -24.96
CA LYS A 119 20.71 -22.23 -25.68
C LYS A 119 21.21 -21.13 -26.61
N GLU A 120 20.78 -21.17 -27.85
CA GLU A 120 21.01 -20.12 -28.83
C GLU A 120 20.35 -18.79 -28.40
N ILE A 121 21.05 -17.67 -28.59
CA ILE A 121 20.57 -16.34 -28.21
C ILE A 121 20.34 -15.47 -29.47
N LYS A 122 19.08 -15.25 -29.83
CA LYS A 122 18.67 -14.43 -30.99
C LYS A 122 18.43 -12.95 -30.66
N TRP A 123 18.96 -12.45 -29.54
CA TRP A 123 18.71 -11.06 -29.13
C TRP A 123 19.62 -10.11 -29.90
N VAL A 124 19.02 -9.16 -30.64
CA VAL A 124 19.74 -8.27 -31.57
C VAL A 124 20.83 -7.40 -30.96
N HIS A 125 20.78 -7.16 -29.65
CA HIS A 125 21.79 -6.38 -28.91
C HIS A 125 22.81 -7.26 -28.18
N TYR A 126 22.70 -8.59 -28.29
CA TYR A 126 23.54 -9.51 -27.51
C TYR A 126 25.03 -9.29 -27.77
N GLY A 127 25.45 -9.19 -29.04
CA GLY A 127 26.85 -8.96 -29.39
C GLY A 127 27.39 -7.64 -28.84
N ALA A 128 26.67 -6.54 -29.02
CA ALA A 128 27.08 -5.24 -28.46
C ALA A 128 27.16 -5.26 -26.93
N CYS A 129 26.19 -5.89 -26.26
CA CYS A 129 26.24 -6.09 -24.81
C CYS A 129 27.37 -7.05 -24.37
N GLU A 130 27.75 -8.02 -25.20
CA GLU A 130 28.83 -8.97 -24.90
C GLU A 130 30.18 -8.26 -24.81
N GLU A 131 30.40 -7.25 -25.66
CA GLU A 131 31.58 -6.38 -25.61
C GLU A 131 31.54 -5.43 -24.41
N VAL A 132 30.42 -4.71 -24.22
CA VAL A 132 30.26 -3.73 -23.13
C VAL A 132 30.38 -4.39 -21.75
N PHE A 133 29.79 -5.57 -21.60
CA PHE A 133 29.71 -6.31 -20.33
C PHE A 133 30.63 -7.53 -20.32
N LYS A 134 31.79 -7.46 -20.96
CA LYS A 134 32.76 -8.56 -21.00
C LYS A 134 33.20 -9.01 -19.60
N ASP A 135 33.23 -8.07 -18.64
CA ASP A 135 33.47 -8.31 -17.21
C ASP A 135 32.51 -9.35 -16.62
N CYS A 136 31.26 -9.37 -17.10
CA CYS A 136 30.24 -10.26 -16.60
C CYS A 136 30.53 -11.73 -16.94
N LYS A 137 31.41 -12.03 -17.91
CA LYS A 137 31.87 -13.39 -18.20
C LYS A 137 32.77 -13.95 -17.09
N LEU A 138 33.48 -13.06 -16.39
CA LEU A 138 34.38 -13.36 -15.27
C LEU A 138 33.64 -13.50 -13.93
N LEU A 139 32.32 -13.24 -13.90
CA LEU A 139 31.55 -13.38 -12.67
C LEU A 139 31.66 -14.81 -12.12
N PRO A 140 31.76 -14.97 -10.79
CA PRO A 140 31.88 -16.28 -10.16
C PRO A 140 30.76 -17.23 -10.62
N PRO A 141 31.05 -18.54 -10.76
CA PRO A 141 30.04 -19.54 -11.11
C PRO A 141 28.79 -19.44 -10.23
N SER A 142 28.94 -19.18 -8.93
CA SER A 142 27.84 -19.01 -7.97
C SER A 142 26.84 -17.88 -8.30
N VAL A 143 27.27 -16.85 -9.04
CA VAL A 143 26.43 -15.74 -9.50
C VAL A 143 25.73 -16.10 -10.82
N LEU A 144 26.44 -16.81 -11.68
CA LEU A 144 25.97 -17.19 -13.02
C LEU A 144 25.19 -18.50 -13.04
N GLU A 145 25.21 -19.26 -11.95
CA GLU A 145 24.54 -20.55 -11.85
C GLU A 145 23.01 -20.40 -12.07
N PRO A 146 22.43 -21.25 -12.92
CA PRO A 146 21.00 -21.43 -13.01
C PRO A 146 20.44 -22.07 -11.74
N TRP A 147 19.23 -21.69 -11.35
CA TRP A 147 18.51 -22.38 -10.28
C TRP A 147 17.78 -23.59 -10.86
N GLU A 148 18.46 -24.73 -10.88
CA GLU A 148 17.90 -26.01 -11.28
C GLU A 148 16.83 -26.49 -10.29
N ASP A 149 15.92 -27.36 -10.74
CA ASP A 149 14.75 -27.77 -9.94
C ASP A 149 15.16 -28.40 -8.61
N HIS A 150 16.16 -29.29 -8.62
CA HIS A 150 16.68 -29.95 -7.42
C HIS A 150 17.24 -28.92 -6.42
N LYS A 151 18.00 -27.92 -6.90
CA LYS A 151 18.57 -26.84 -6.08
C LYS A 151 17.48 -25.95 -5.49
N VAL A 152 16.40 -25.68 -6.24
CA VAL A 152 15.23 -24.96 -5.72
C VAL A 152 14.51 -25.76 -4.64
N ARG A 153 14.30 -27.06 -4.84
CA ARG A 153 13.71 -27.93 -3.82
C ARG A 153 14.55 -27.94 -2.55
N ARG A 154 15.88 -28.05 -2.68
CA ARG A 154 16.78 -28.01 -1.54
C ARG A 154 16.72 -26.67 -0.80
N LEU A 155 16.69 -25.54 -1.51
CA LEU A 155 16.47 -24.22 -0.90
C LEU A 155 15.18 -24.16 -0.08
N LEU A 156 14.08 -24.64 -0.64
CA LEU A 156 12.78 -24.62 0.05
C LEU A 156 12.76 -25.56 1.26
N SER A 157 13.39 -26.73 1.18
CA SER A 157 13.56 -27.64 2.33
C SER A 157 14.37 -26.99 3.44
N LEU A 158 15.54 -26.41 3.12
CA LEU A 158 16.40 -25.72 4.08
C LEU A 158 15.69 -24.54 4.77
N TYR A 159 14.86 -23.82 4.01
CA TYR A 159 14.02 -22.75 4.58
C TYR A 159 12.99 -23.28 5.57
N ILE A 160 12.35 -24.43 5.27
CA ILE A 160 11.39 -25.09 6.16
C ILE A 160 12.09 -25.65 7.41
N GLU A 161 13.28 -26.23 7.27
CA GLU A 161 14.09 -26.74 8.37
C GLU A 161 14.49 -25.62 9.35
N ASN A 162 14.72 -24.40 8.85
CA ASN A 162 15.07 -23.22 9.64
C ASN A 162 13.88 -22.26 9.90
N LEU A 163 12.65 -22.73 9.74
CA LEU A 163 11.47 -21.84 9.78
C LEU A 163 11.25 -21.19 11.15
N ASN A 164 11.59 -21.90 12.22
CA ASN A 164 11.60 -21.38 13.59
C ASN A 164 12.54 -20.17 13.73
N LYS A 165 13.77 -20.27 13.21
CA LYS A 165 14.74 -19.16 13.19
C LYS A 165 14.20 -17.98 12.40
N PHE A 166 13.62 -18.21 11.21
CA PHE A 166 13.03 -17.11 10.42
C PHE A 166 11.85 -16.39 11.07
N ARG A 167 11.16 -17.05 12.01
CA ARG A 167 10.00 -16.49 12.72
C ARG A 167 10.35 -15.92 14.08
N ASN A 168 11.52 -16.24 14.63
CA ASN A 168 11.99 -15.69 15.88
C ASN A 168 12.41 -14.22 15.66
N PRO A 169 11.79 -13.24 16.36
CA PRO A 169 12.18 -11.83 16.28
C PRO A 169 13.65 -11.59 16.66
N ASP A 170 14.19 -12.40 17.56
CA ASP A 170 15.57 -12.28 18.06
C ASP A 170 16.61 -12.91 17.12
N SER A 171 16.16 -13.62 16.09
CA SER A 171 17.06 -14.25 15.11
C SER A 171 17.35 -13.31 13.94
N VAL A 172 18.64 -13.07 13.71
CA VAL A 172 19.11 -12.32 12.54
C VAL A 172 18.92 -13.18 11.29
N GLN A 173 17.87 -12.89 10.51
CA GLN A 173 17.56 -13.65 9.28
C GLN A 173 18.72 -13.71 8.29
N LYS A 174 19.61 -12.70 8.30
CA LYS A 174 20.81 -12.67 7.46
C LYS A 174 21.72 -13.87 7.72
N ASP A 175 21.89 -14.27 8.98
CA ASP A 175 22.77 -15.40 9.34
C ASP A 175 22.15 -16.74 8.93
N VAL A 176 20.83 -16.87 9.06
CA VAL A 176 20.10 -18.05 8.54
C VAL A 176 20.26 -18.17 7.02
N TRP A 177 20.14 -17.05 6.29
CA TRP A 177 20.38 -17.06 4.85
C TRP A 177 21.84 -17.38 4.48
N ARG A 178 22.80 -16.96 5.29
CA ARG A 178 24.22 -17.29 5.11
C ARG A 178 24.48 -18.79 5.29
N GLU A 179 23.90 -19.38 6.33
CA GLU A 179 23.95 -20.84 6.59
C GLU A 179 23.37 -21.64 5.42
N ILE A 180 22.17 -21.26 4.95
CA ILE A 180 21.52 -21.88 3.79
C ILE A 180 22.38 -21.72 2.52
N ALA A 181 22.96 -20.54 2.31
CA ALA A 181 23.78 -20.25 1.14
C ALA A 181 25.07 -21.10 1.12
N SER A 182 25.70 -21.30 2.28
CA SER A 182 26.85 -22.19 2.43
C SER A 182 26.51 -23.62 2.02
N GLN A 183 25.35 -24.14 2.44
CA GLN A 183 24.91 -25.50 2.08
C GLN A 183 24.54 -25.67 0.60
N LEU A 184 24.18 -24.58 -0.08
CA LEU A 184 23.80 -24.59 -1.50
C LEU A 184 24.95 -24.19 -2.45
N GLY A 185 26.13 -23.86 -1.91
CA GLY A 185 27.26 -23.37 -2.71
C GLY A 185 26.95 -22.08 -3.47
N THR A 186 26.14 -21.18 -2.90
CA THR A 186 25.76 -19.91 -3.54
C THR A 186 25.83 -18.75 -2.54
N THR A 187 25.37 -17.56 -2.92
CA THR A 187 25.40 -16.37 -2.05
C THR A 187 24.10 -16.20 -1.27
N GLU A 188 24.18 -15.60 -0.07
CA GLU A 188 23.02 -15.25 0.76
C GLU A 188 21.99 -14.42 -0.03
N TYR A 189 22.49 -13.47 -0.83
CA TYR A 189 21.69 -12.65 -1.73
C TYR A 189 20.94 -13.50 -2.77
N SER A 190 21.62 -14.47 -3.41
CA SER A 190 21.01 -15.35 -4.42
C SER A 190 19.88 -16.20 -3.81
N CYS A 191 20.12 -16.80 -2.64
CA CYS A 191 19.12 -17.58 -1.89
C CYS A 191 17.89 -16.73 -1.55
N TYR A 192 18.09 -15.58 -0.89
CA TYR A 192 17.01 -14.68 -0.49
C TYR A 192 16.20 -14.21 -1.71
N HIS A 193 16.87 -13.76 -2.78
CA HIS A 193 16.18 -13.27 -3.97
C HIS A 193 15.42 -14.36 -4.69
N LYS A 194 15.98 -15.58 -4.79
CA LYS A 194 15.28 -16.72 -5.37
C LYS A 194 14.02 -17.05 -4.56
N PHE A 195 14.15 -17.14 -3.24
CA PHE A 195 13.01 -17.38 -2.35
C PHE A 195 11.94 -16.30 -2.47
N LYS A 196 12.34 -15.01 -2.45
CA LYS A 196 11.44 -13.86 -2.62
C LYS A 196 10.65 -13.93 -3.93
N ASN A 197 11.31 -14.30 -5.04
CA ASN A 197 10.66 -14.45 -6.34
C ASN A 197 9.69 -15.64 -6.35
N LEU A 198 10.06 -16.77 -5.75
CA LEU A 198 9.18 -17.93 -5.60
C LEU A 198 7.96 -17.60 -4.73
N LYS A 199 8.14 -16.87 -3.63
CA LYS A 199 7.07 -16.37 -2.77
C LYS A 199 6.09 -15.47 -3.54
N ARG A 200 6.60 -14.58 -4.39
CA ARG A 200 5.75 -13.75 -5.26
C ARG A 200 4.97 -14.60 -6.26
N ALA A 201 5.63 -15.58 -6.89
CA ALA A 201 4.97 -16.51 -7.81
C ALA A 201 3.86 -17.32 -7.12
N TYR A 202 4.10 -17.78 -5.89
CA TYR A 202 3.09 -18.48 -5.08
C TYR A 202 1.83 -17.62 -4.89
N PHE A 203 1.97 -16.36 -4.47
CA PHE A 203 0.81 -15.49 -4.27
C PHE A 203 0.08 -15.20 -5.59
N ASN A 204 0.80 -14.98 -6.69
CA ASN A 204 0.18 -14.83 -8.00
C ASN A 204 -0.63 -16.08 -8.41
N TRP A 205 -0.09 -17.28 -8.16
CA TRP A 205 -0.81 -18.53 -8.40
C TRP A 205 -2.05 -18.66 -7.51
N LYS A 206 -1.94 -18.24 -6.26
CA LYS A 206 -3.04 -18.25 -5.29
C LYS A 206 -4.17 -17.31 -5.71
N ASP A 207 -3.86 -16.11 -6.16
CA ASP A 207 -4.86 -15.15 -6.61
C ASP A 207 -5.54 -15.63 -7.90
N ARG A 208 -4.78 -16.15 -8.88
CA ARG A 208 -5.36 -16.80 -10.07
C ARG A 208 -6.26 -17.99 -9.72
N SER A 209 -5.89 -18.80 -8.74
CA SER A 209 -6.72 -19.92 -8.28
C SER A 209 -8.01 -19.43 -7.63
N ARG A 210 -7.99 -18.31 -6.88
CA ARG A 210 -9.20 -17.69 -6.32
C ARG A 210 -10.12 -17.13 -7.40
N GLU A 211 -9.56 -16.56 -8.46
CA GLU A 211 -10.32 -16.01 -9.59
C GLU A 211 -10.94 -17.12 -10.45
N THR A 212 -10.16 -18.15 -10.78
CA THR A 212 -10.57 -19.21 -11.71
C THR A 212 -11.26 -20.39 -11.04
N GLY A 213 -11.12 -20.55 -9.72
CA GLY A 213 -11.57 -21.73 -8.97
C GLY A 213 -10.77 -23.01 -9.25
N LYS A 214 -9.73 -22.96 -10.09
CA LYS A 214 -8.92 -24.13 -10.46
C LYS A 214 -7.86 -24.43 -9.40
N PRO A 215 -7.52 -25.71 -9.16
CA PRO A 215 -6.44 -26.08 -8.25
C PRO A 215 -5.08 -25.62 -8.79
N ILE A 216 -4.18 -25.23 -7.88
CA ILE A 216 -2.82 -24.76 -8.23
C ILE A 216 -1.97 -25.96 -8.66
N LYS A 217 -1.69 -26.08 -9.96
CA LYS A 217 -0.73 -27.05 -10.51
C LYS A 217 0.66 -26.41 -10.64
N TRP A 218 1.32 -26.20 -9.50
CA TRP A 218 2.68 -25.64 -9.47
C TRP A 218 3.60 -26.53 -8.61
N GLN A 219 4.75 -26.94 -9.15
CA GLN A 219 5.62 -27.95 -8.54
C GLN A 219 6.16 -27.59 -7.14
N TYR A 220 6.18 -26.30 -6.79
CA TYR A 220 6.62 -25.81 -5.48
C TYR A 220 5.47 -25.45 -4.54
N HIS A 221 4.22 -25.63 -4.97
CA HIS A 221 3.03 -25.28 -4.19
C HIS A 221 3.07 -25.88 -2.78
N ASN A 222 3.35 -27.18 -2.67
CA ASN A 222 3.32 -27.90 -1.39
C ASN A 222 4.38 -27.39 -0.39
N TYR A 223 5.52 -26.89 -0.88
CA TYR A 223 6.52 -26.26 0.00
C TYR A 223 6.00 -24.96 0.59
N PHE A 224 5.35 -24.12 -0.22
CA PHE A 224 4.77 -22.87 0.27
C PHE A 224 3.54 -23.07 1.15
N GLU A 225 2.74 -24.11 0.90
CA GLU A 225 1.72 -24.55 1.85
C GLU A 225 2.34 -24.92 3.19
N ARG A 226 3.48 -25.64 3.21
CA ARG A 226 4.20 -25.93 4.45
C ARG A 226 4.73 -24.67 5.15
N ILE A 227 5.34 -23.77 4.39
CA ILE A 227 5.94 -22.52 4.90
C ILE A 227 4.88 -21.60 5.54
N PHE A 228 3.72 -21.45 4.91
CA PHE A 228 2.70 -20.49 5.34
C PHE A 228 1.57 -21.09 6.16
N TYR A 229 1.25 -22.37 5.96
CA TYR A 229 0.04 -22.98 6.49
C TYR A 229 0.28 -24.25 7.33
N ASN A 230 1.40 -24.97 7.17
CA ASN A 230 1.68 -26.20 7.94
C ASN A 230 2.86 -26.12 8.91
N TYR A 231 3.25 -24.92 9.38
CA TYR A 231 4.12 -24.82 10.55
C TYR A 231 3.43 -24.06 11.67
N SER A 232 2.65 -24.81 12.43
CA SER A 232 2.52 -24.64 13.86
C SER A 232 2.61 -26.05 14.42
N PRO A 233 3.48 -26.32 15.41
CA PRO A 233 3.51 -27.63 16.06
C PRO A 233 2.15 -28.05 16.65
N SER A 234 1.21 -27.11 16.84
CA SER A 234 -0.12 -27.35 17.42
C SER A 234 -1.32 -26.84 16.59
N ILE A 235 -1.11 -26.17 15.45
CA ILE A 235 -2.19 -25.47 14.70
C ILE A 235 -2.09 -25.77 13.21
N GLY A 236 -2.72 -26.86 12.77
CA GLY A 236 -2.88 -27.17 11.35
C GLY A 236 -3.78 -26.16 10.61
N PRO A 237 -3.74 -26.10 9.26
CA PRO A 237 -4.57 -25.20 8.47
C PRO A 237 -6.07 -25.36 8.77
N TRP A 238 -6.87 -24.32 8.45
CA TRP A 238 -8.34 -24.39 8.48
C TRP A 238 -8.85 -25.40 7.44
N ASP A 239 -8.88 -26.67 7.83
CA ASP A 239 -9.41 -27.75 7.01
C ASP A 239 -10.94 -27.75 7.02
N LYS A 240 -11.51 -28.72 6.31
CA LYS A 240 -12.97 -28.88 6.17
C LYS A 240 -13.62 -29.17 7.52
N SER A 241 -13.03 -30.03 8.33
CA SER A 241 -13.58 -30.51 9.60
C SER A 241 -13.56 -29.40 10.64
N LYS A 242 -12.42 -28.72 10.80
CA LYS A 242 -12.22 -27.57 11.67
C LYS A 242 -13.12 -26.39 11.28
N THR A 243 -13.26 -26.12 9.98
CA THR A 243 -14.19 -25.06 9.51
C THR A 243 -15.65 -25.42 9.83
N ARG A 244 -16.03 -26.71 9.73
CA ARG A 244 -17.38 -27.16 10.08
C ARG A 244 -17.62 -27.07 11.59
N LEU A 245 -16.65 -27.50 12.40
CA LEU A 245 -16.71 -27.39 13.84
C LEU A 245 -16.89 -25.93 14.29
N LEU A 246 -16.11 -24.99 13.73
CA LEU A 246 -16.29 -23.56 13.97
C LEU A 246 -17.72 -23.07 13.70
N ILE A 247 -18.33 -23.51 12.60
CA ILE A 247 -19.69 -23.10 12.24
C ILE A 247 -20.71 -23.70 13.20
N GLU A 248 -20.54 -24.96 13.60
CA GLU A 248 -21.44 -25.66 14.52
C GLU A 248 -21.38 -25.06 15.93
N GLU A 249 -20.17 -24.85 16.47
CA GLU A 249 -19.97 -24.19 17.76
C GLU A 249 -20.58 -22.78 17.76
N TYR A 250 -20.38 -22.01 16.69
CA TYR A 250 -21.02 -20.70 16.55
C TYR A 250 -22.55 -20.80 16.54
N LYS A 251 -23.10 -21.78 15.82
CA LYS A 251 -24.55 -21.99 15.68
C LYS A 251 -25.20 -22.25 17.04
N GLN A 252 -24.55 -23.00 17.93
CA GLN A 252 -25.06 -23.31 19.26
C GLN A 252 -25.21 -22.07 20.16
N ILE A 253 -24.36 -21.06 19.98
CA ILE A 253 -24.37 -19.83 20.80
C ILE A 253 -24.70 -18.57 19.98
N ALA A 254 -25.31 -18.74 18.80
CA ALA A 254 -25.56 -17.64 17.85
C ALA A 254 -26.55 -16.59 18.39
N ASP A 255 -27.44 -16.98 19.29
CA ASP A 255 -28.35 -16.11 20.04
C ASP A 255 -27.60 -15.22 21.04
N LYS A 256 -26.62 -15.76 21.78
CA LYS A 256 -25.76 -15.00 22.69
C LYS A 256 -25.00 -13.88 21.97
N PHE A 257 -24.58 -14.11 20.73
CA PHE A 257 -23.94 -13.08 19.89
C PHE A 257 -24.84 -11.88 19.54
N LYS A 258 -26.15 -12.04 19.61
CA LYS A 258 -27.15 -10.98 19.35
C LYS A 258 -27.51 -10.21 20.62
N ASN A 259 -27.29 -10.80 21.79
CA ASN A 259 -27.64 -10.22 23.07
C ASN A 259 -26.50 -9.30 23.57
N PRO A 260 -26.74 -7.98 23.74
CA PRO A 260 -25.72 -7.03 24.18
C PRO A 260 -25.11 -7.33 25.57
N ARG A 261 -25.77 -8.16 26.38
CA ARG A 261 -25.27 -8.56 27.70
C ARG A 261 -24.00 -9.42 27.63
N TYR A 262 -23.77 -10.12 26.51
CA TYR A 262 -22.59 -10.97 26.36
C TYR A 262 -21.46 -10.24 25.64
N GLN A 263 -20.25 -10.32 26.21
CA GLN A 263 -19.06 -9.82 25.54
C GLN A 263 -18.64 -10.79 24.43
N LYS A 264 -18.63 -10.30 23.18
CA LYS A 264 -18.22 -11.10 22.01
C LYS A 264 -16.84 -11.73 22.17
N LYS A 265 -15.92 -11.08 22.90
CA LYS A 265 -14.58 -11.60 23.19
C LYS A 265 -14.62 -12.93 23.97
N GLU A 266 -15.55 -13.06 24.90
CA GLU A 266 -15.72 -14.28 25.71
C GLU A 266 -16.39 -15.39 24.90
N LEU A 267 -17.40 -15.06 24.09
CA LEU A 267 -18.04 -16.03 23.19
C LEU A 267 -17.05 -16.63 22.17
N TRP A 268 -16.15 -15.80 21.64
CA TRP A 268 -15.08 -16.30 20.78
C TRP A 268 -14.04 -17.12 21.53
N ARG A 269 -13.83 -16.89 22.84
CA ARG A 269 -12.94 -17.71 23.66
C ARG A 269 -13.54 -19.11 23.85
N GLU A 270 -14.83 -19.20 24.12
CA GLU A 270 -15.58 -20.47 24.23
C GLU A 270 -15.44 -21.29 22.94
N ILE A 271 -15.78 -20.71 21.78
CA ILE A 271 -15.62 -21.37 20.47
C ILE A 271 -14.18 -21.79 20.21
N SER A 272 -13.22 -20.95 20.58
CA SER A 272 -11.80 -21.23 20.32
C SER A 272 -11.26 -22.43 21.08
N ALA A 273 -11.78 -22.68 22.29
CA ALA A 273 -11.43 -23.83 23.11
C ALA A 273 -11.87 -25.13 22.43
N SER A 274 -13.07 -25.16 21.84
CA SER A 274 -13.57 -26.30 21.07
C SER A 274 -12.82 -26.51 19.75
N VAL A 275 -12.51 -25.43 19.03
CA VAL A 275 -11.93 -25.49 17.68
C VAL A 275 -10.40 -25.75 17.68
N GLY A 276 -9.73 -25.51 18.81
CA GLY A 276 -8.28 -25.65 18.94
C GLY A 276 -7.51 -24.55 18.19
N GLU A 277 -8.08 -23.35 18.14
CA GLU A 277 -7.53 -22.18 17.43
C GLU A 277 -7.52 -20.96 18.35
N ARG A 278 -6.89 -19.86 17.94
CA ARG A 278 -6.99 -18.61 18.72
C ARG A 278 -8.39 -17.98 18.56
N PRO A 279 -8.95 -17.31 19.59
CA PRO A 279 -10.23 -16.59 19.49
C PRO A 279 -10.29 -15.60 18.32
N THR A 280 -9.19 -14.86 18.10
CA THR A 280 -9.07 -13.89 17.01
C THR A 280 -9.10 -14.53 15.63
N ASP A 281 -8.56 -15.74 15.49
CA ASP A 281 -8.52 -16.47 14.23
C ASP A 281 -9.88 -17.12 13.93
N CYS A 282 -10.57 -17.61 14.96
CA CYS A 282 -11.96 -18.07 14.87
C CYS A 282 -12.89 -16.94 14.40
N ASP A 283 -12.85 -15.77 15.06
CA ASP A 283 -13.64 -14.59 14.67
C ASP A 283 -13.36 -14.18 13.22
N LYS A 284 -12.07 -14.03 12.86
CA LYS A 284 -11.67 -13.63 11.52
C LYS A 284 -12.13 -14.64 10.46
N LYS A 285 -11.95 -15.95 10.71
CA LYS A 285 -12.40 -17.01 9.81
C LYS A 285 -13.91 -16.96 9.64
N PHE A 286 -14.67 -16.86 10.73
CA PHE A 286 -16.13 -16.82 10.69
C PHE A 286 -16.65 -15.58 9.95
N ARG A 287 -16.09 -14.39 10.21
CA ARG A 287 -16.45 -13.16 9.48
C ARG A 287 -16.23 -13.27 7.98
N ASN A 288 -15.14 -13.90 7.55
CA ASN A 288 -14.88 -14.14 6.12
C ASN A 288 -15.89 -15.11 5.48
N LEU A 289 -16.30 -16.14 6.23
CA LEU A 289 -17.36 -17.07 5.80
C LEU A 289 -18.71 -16.35 5.70
N LYS A 290 -19.05 -15.53 6.71
CA LYS A 290 -20.26 -14.68 6.72
C LYS A 290 -20.29 -13.74 5.51
N GLN A 291 -19.20 -13.06 5.22
CA GLN A 291 -19.12 -12.16 4.06
C GLN A 291 -19.32 -12.91 2.74
N THR A 292 -18.85 -14.16 2.66
CA THR A 292 -19.07 -15.02 1.49
C THR A 292 -20.54 -15.41 1.38
N TYR A 293 -21.18 -15.85 2.48
CA TYR A 293 -22.62 -16.11 2.52
C TYR A 293 -23.44 -14.90 2.06
N ILE A 294 -23.19 -13.71 2.60
CA ILE A 294 -23.91 -12.48 2.23
C ILE A 294 -23.82 -12.20 0.73
N ARG A 295 -22.62 -12.29 0.14
CA ARG A 295 -22.43 -12.11 -1.32
C ARG A 295 -23.22 -13.13 -2.14
N LEU A 296 -23.23 -14.39 -1.69
CA LEU A 296 -23.94 -15.46 -2.40
C LEU A 296 -25.47 -15.31 -2.27
N LYS A 297 -25.98 -14.91 -1.10
CA LYS A 297 -27.40 -14.65 -0.86
C LYS A 297 -27.89 -13.44 -1.66
N MET A 298 -27.12 -12.35 -1.72
CA MET A 298 -27.41 -11.19 -2.57
C MET A 298 -27.52 -11.59 -4.05
N ARG A 299 -26.61 -12.45 -4.54
CA ARG A 299 -26.66 -12.95 -5.91
C ARG A 299 -27.90 -13.84 -6.15
N ALA A 300 -28.26 -14.69 -5.19
CA ALA A 300 -29.46 -15.53 -5.28
C ALA A 300 -30.75 -14.69 -5.36
N ASN A 301 -30.85 -13.61 -4.58
CA ASN A 301 -32.00 -12.71 -4.59
C ASN A 301 -32.17 -11.96 -5.93
N THR A 302 -31.12 -11.85 -6.75
CA THR A 302 -31.18 -11.26 -8.11
C THR A 302 -31.57 -12.25 -9.21
N GLY A 303 -32.13 -13.41 -8.85
CA GLY A 303 -32.60 -14.43 -9.82
C GLY A 303 -31.50 -15.26 -10.47
N ARG A 304 -30.24 -15.13 -10.03
CA ARG A 304 -29.14 -16.01 -10.47
C ARG A 304 -29.08 -17.25 -9.58
N CYS A 305 -28.91 -18.42 -10.19
CA CYS A 305 -29.00 -19.72 -9.51
C CYS A 305 -28.14 -19.84 -8.24
N ILE A 306 -28.72 -20.53 -7.26
CA ILE A 306 -28.16 -20.80 -5.92
C ILE A 306 -26.78 -21.44 -6.06
N THR A 307 -25.83 -20.90 -5.31
CA THR A 307 -24.43 -21.32 -5.39
C THR A 307 -24.22 -22.66 -4.68
N LYS A 308 -23.49 -23.60 -5.30
CA LYS A 308 -23.05 -24.89 -4.71
C LYS A 308 -22.03 -24.74 -3.57
N TRP A 309 -22.11 -23.66 -2.78
CA TRP A 309 -21.16 -23.42 -1.70
C TRP A 309 -21.51 -24.32 -0.51
N ARG A 310 -20.55 -25.15 -0.11
CA ARG A 310 -20.75 -26.24 0.86
C ARG A 310 -21.29 -25.81 2.23
N TYR A 311 -21.03 -24.58 2.66
CA TYR A 311 -21.46 -24.05 3.97
C TYR A 311 -22.72 -23.18 3.85
N TYR A 312 -23.33 -23.10 2.67
CA TYR A 312 -24.45 -22.21 2.42
C TYR A 312 -25.66 -22.58 3.29
N LYS A 313 -26.01 -23.87 3.36
CA LYS A 313 -27.12 -24.36 4.19
C LYS A 313 -26.89 -24.12 5.68
N ASP A 314 -25.65 -24.30 6.16
CA ASP A 314 -25.31 -24.05 7.55
C ASP A 314 -25.53 -22.57 7.91
N PHE A 315 -25.03 -21.66 7.06
CA PHE A 315 -25.27 -20.22 7.22
C PHE A 315 -26.74 -19.84 7.06
N GLU A 316 -27.44 -20.46 6.11
CA GLU A 316 -28.88 -20.25 5.97
C GLU A 316 -29.61 -20.63 7.27
N SER A 317 -29.26 -21.74 7.91
CA SER A 317 -29.85 -22.12 9.22
C SER A 317 -29.54 -21.12 10.34
N ILE A 318 -28.34 -20.53 10.35
CA ILE A 318 -27.92 -19.55 11.37
C ILE A 318 -28.70 -18.22 11.23
N TYR A 319 -29.01 -17.81 9.99
CA TYR A 319 -29.58 -16.50 9.69
C TYR A 319 -31.08 -16.50 9.37
N SER A 320 -31.65 -17.63 8.94
CA SER A 320 -33.06 -17.79 8.56
C SER A 320 -33.92 -18.31 9.72
N GLY A 321 -33.78 -17.76 10.93
CA GLY A 321 -34.44 -18.23 12.15
C GLY A 321 -35.95 -18.52 12.04
N PRO A 322 -36.53 -19.26 13.00
CA PRO A 322 -37.86 -19.86 12.89
C PRO A 322 -38.92 -18.81 12.59
N VAL A 323 -39.74 -19.10 11.58
CA VAL A 323 -40.93 -18.31 11.23
C VAL A 323 -41.84 -18.30 12.45
N SER A 324 -41.87 -17.21 13.21
CA SER A 324 -42.92 -16.97 14.18
C SER A 324 -44.20 -16.74 13.40
N TYR A 325 -45.08 -17.74 13.37
CA TYR A 325 -46.45 -17.60 12.88
C TYR A 325 -47.20 -16.66 13.84
N ASN A 326 -47.07 -15.35 13.62
CA ASN A 326 -48.07 -14.43 14.14
C ASN A 326 -49.27 -14.54 13.21
N THR A 327 -50.23 -15.38 13.61
CA THR A 327 -51.54 -15.43 12.99
C THR A 327 -52.26 -14.13 13.32
N SER A 328 -52.20 -13.18 12.41
CA SER A 328 -53.10 -12.02 12.39
C SER A 328 -53.83 -12.11 11.06
N ASN A 329 -55.12 -12.46 11.16
CA ASN A 329 -56.07 -12.48 10.06
C ASN A 329 -56.08 -11.11 9.38
N ASP A 330 -55.67 -11.03 8.10
CA ASP A 330 -56.50 -10.50 7.01
C ASP A 330 -55.73 -10.53 5.66
N GLY A 331 -56.30 -11.21 4.67
CA GLY A 331 -56.24 -10.95 3.21
C GLY A 331 -54.95 -10.65 2.42
N GLY A 332 -53.74 -10.67 2.98
CA GLY A 332 -52.52 -10.27 2.26
C GLY A 332 -51.46 -11.37 2.18
N LEU A 333 -51.00 -11.69 0.97
CA LEU A 333 -49.89 -12.59 0.65
C LEU A 333 -48.75 -12.51 1.70
N PRO A 334 -48.27 -13.64 2.29
CA PRO A 334 -47.28 -13.58 3.37
C PRO A 334 -45.96 -12.98 2.87
N LYS A 335 -45.76 -11.68 3.12
CA LYS A 335 -44.49 -11.01 2.84
C LYS A 335 -43.50 -11.42 3.92
N LEU A 336 -42.70 -12.41 3.57
CA LEU A 336 -41.64 -13.01 4.37
C LEU A 336 -40.57 -11.95 4.71
N THR A 337 -40.72 -11.26 5.84
CA THR A 337 -39.78 -10.22 6.30
C THR A 337 -38.53 -10.87 6.90
N TYR A 338 -37.59 -11.28 6.06
CA TYR A 338 -36.25 -11.67 6.51
C TYR A 338 -35.48 -10.44 7.01
N ARG A 339 -34.80 -10.60 8.16
CA ARG A 339 -33.97 -9.59 8.86
C ARG A 339 -33.03 -8.82 7.91
N LEU A 340 -33.51 -7.65 7.46
CA LEU A 340 -32.90 -6.72 6.51
C LEU A 340 -32.21 -5.55 7.25
N GLN A 341 -31.64 -5.79 8.43
CA GLN A 341 -31.23 -4.66 9.28
C GLN A 341 -30.03 -3.88 8.71
N GLU A 342 -29.13 -4.50 7.92
CA GLU A 342 -27.95 -3.79 7.39
C GLU A 342 -28.27 -2.73 6.32
N ASP A 343 -29.21 -2.99 5.41
CA ASP A 343 -29.59 -2.01 4.37
C ASP A 343 -30.58 -0.98 4.91
N ASP A 344 -31.38 -1.34 5.92
CA ASP A 344 -32.33 -0.41 6.53
C ASP A 344 -31.63 0.59 7.46
N TYR A 345 -30.67 0.16 8.31
CA TYR A 345 -29.96 1.11 9.17
C TYR A 345 -29.11 2.08 8.36
N VAL A 346 -28.55 1.65 7.21
CA VAL A 346 -27.78 2.55 6.34
C VAL A 346 -28.69 3.60 5.72
N LYS A 347 -29.89 3.23 5.26
CA LYS A 347 -30.89 4.19 4.79
C LYS A 347 -31.32 5.12 5.92
N GLN A 348 -31.60 4.61 7.11
CA GLN A 348 -31.92 5.42 8.29
C GLN A 348 -30.78 6.39 8.63
N LEU A 349 -29.53 5.95 8.52
CA LEU A 349 -28.33 6.77 8.74
C LEU A 349 -28.17 7.88 7.71
N LEU A 350 -28.37 7.58 6.43
CA LEU A 350 -28.29 8.57 5.36
C LEU A 350 -29.46 9.55 5.39
N THR A 351 -30.67 9.07 5.67
CA THR A 351 -31.87 9.91 5.85
C THR A 351 -31.69 10.84 7.03
N PHE A 352 -31.28 10.32 8.19
CA PHE A 352 -30.97 11.14 9.36
C PHE A 352 -29.91 12.21 9.08
N TYR A 353 -28.89 11.90 8.27
CA TYR A 353 -27.89 12.89 7.86
C TYR A 353 -28.50 14.00 6.99
N ILE A 354 -29.34 13.63 6.02
CA ILE A 354 -30.07 14.59 5.18
C ILE A 354 -30.96 15.50 6.05
N ASP A 355 -31.73 14.92 6.97
CA ASP A 355 -32.65 15.65 7.85
C ASP A 355 -31.93 16.58 8.82
N ASN A 356 -30.67 16.29 9.16
CA ASN A 356 -29.86 17.07 10.10
C ASN A 356 -28.65 17.74 9.42
N LYS A 357 -28.70 17.95 8.10
CA LYS A 357 -27.59 18.48 7.28
C LYS A 357 -27.03 19.79 7.84
N GLU A 358 -27.91 20.70 8.27
CA GLU A 358 -27.51 22.00 8.83
C GLU A 358 -26.79 21.87 10.19
N LYS A 359 -27.21 20.91 11.03
CA LYS A 359 -26.49 20.61 12.29
C LYS A 359 -25.11 20.01 12.04
N PHE A 360 -24.93 19.26 10.94
CA PHE A 360 -23.62 18.73 10.55
C PHE A 360 -22.71 19.77 9.89
N ARG A 361 -23.28 20.83 9.30
CA ARG A 361 -22.55 21.97 8.73
C ARG A 361 -22.13 23.00 9.77
N ASN A 362 -22.91 23.15 10.85
CA ASN A 362 -22.60 24.11 11.90
C ASN A 362 -21.29 23.72 12.65
N PRO A 363 -20.24 24.57 12.61
CA PRO A 363 -18.96 24.28 13.26
C PRO A 363 -19.04 24.28 14.80
N LEU A 364 -20.05 24.95 15.37
CA LEU A 364 -20.27 24.99 16.82
C LEU A 364 -20.92 23.70 17.36
N VAL A 365 -21.51 22.88 16.48
CA VAL A 365 -22.17 21.63 16.85
C VAL A 365 -21.19 20.47 16.75
N LYS A 366 -20.90 19.82 17.90
CA LYS A 366 -20.11 18.60 17.93
C LYS A 366 -20.86 17.47 17.20
N LYS A 367 -20.38 17.08 16.03
CA LYS A 367 -20.96 16.01 15.17
C LYS A 367 -21.23 14.71 15.92
N LYS A 368 -20.38 14.36 16.89
CA LYS A 368 -20.56 13.20 17.79
C LYS A 368 -21.90 13.23 18.54
N ASN A 369 -22.36 14.41 18.98
CA ASN A 369 -23.63 14.56 19.68
C ASN A 369 -24.82 14.37 18.74
N VAL A 370 -24.72 14.87 17.50
CA VAL A 370 -25.76 14.67 16.48
C VAL A 370 -25.88 13.18 16.14
N TRP A 371 -24.76 12.49 15.94
CA TRP A 371 -24.77 11.05 15.70
C TRP A 371 -25.35 10.24 16.86
N ARG A 372 -25.16 10.68 18.11
CA ARG A 372 -25.70 10.01 19.29
C ARG A 372 -27.23 9.90 19.26
N LEU A 373 -27.93 10.90 18.71
CA LEU A 373 -29.39 10.91 18.60
C LEU A 373 -29.94 9.75 17.75
N LEU A 374 -29.19 9.35 16.73
CA LEU A 374 -29.52 8.21 15.88
C LEU A 374 -28.93 6.91 16.42
N ALA A 375 -27.70 6.95 16.92
CA ALA A 375 -26.90 5.79 17.32
C ALA A 375 -27.69 4.82 18.22
N SER A 376 -28.38 5.36 19.23
CA SER A 376 -29.24 4.59 20.13
C SER A 376 -30.43 3.91 19.45
N ARG A 377 -30.99 4.51 18.39
CA ARG A 377 -32.14 3.98 17.64
C ARG A 377 -31.74 2.85 16.68
N ILE A 378 -30.54 2.92 16.10
CA ILE A 378 -30.05 1.94 15.13
C ILE A 378 -29.09 0.89 15.71
N GLY A 379 -28.88 0.90 17.03
CA GLY A 379 -28.05 -0.08 17.73
C GLY A 379 -26.55 0.02 17.42
N LEU A 380 -26.07 1.23 17.11
CA LEU A 380 -24.66 1.54 16.87
C LEU A 380 -24.13 2.54 17.89
N SER A 381 -22.81 2.67 18.03
CA SER A 381 -22.18 3.82 18.70
C SER A 381 -22.11 5.04 17.77
N SER A 382 -21.98 6.25 18.35
CA SER A 382 -21.81 7.48 17.57
C SER A 382 -20.61 7.43 16.62
N GLU A 383 -19.53 6.79 17.06
CA GLU A 383 -18.29 6.60 16.31
C GLU A 383 -18.48 5.60 15.15
N GLU A 384 -19.31 4.58 15.34
CA GLU A 384 -19.65 3.63 14.27
C GLU A 384 -20.53 4.26 13.19
N CYS A 385 -21.50 5.09 13.58
CA CYS A 385 -22.30 5.88 12.64
C CYS A 385 -21.41 6.80 11.79
N ASP A 386 -20.53 7.56 12.44
CA ASP A 386 -19.62 8.49 11.79
C ASP A 386 -18.62 7.78 10.86
N ARG A 387 -18.03 6.67 11.33
CA ARG A 387 -17.13 5.84 10.51
C ARG A 387 -17.85 5.24 9.30
N LYS A 388 -19.07 4.74 9.49
CA LYS A 388 -19.89 4.17 8.40
C LYS A 388 -20.21 5.26 7.37
N PHE A 389 -20.65 6.43 7.80
CA PHE A 389 -20.94 7.57 6.92
C PHE A 389 -19.72 7.97 6.10
N ARG A 390 -18.54 8.13 6.72
CA ARG A 390 -17.29 8.44 6.01
C ARG A 390 -16.92 7.40 4.95
N ASN A 391 -17.06 6.11 5.27
CA ASN A 391 -16.79 5.03 4.33
C ASN A 391 -17.73 5.07 3.12
N LEU A 392 -19.02 5.36 3.36
CA LEU A 392 -20.01 5.54 2.30
C LEU A 392 -19.70 6.77 1.46
N LYS A 393 -19.36 7.92 2.08
CA LYS A 393 -18.93 9.13 1.39
C LYS A 393 -17.70 8.89 0.51
N GLN A 394 -16.68 8.20 1.00
CA GLN A 394 -15.51 7.88 0.20
C GLN A 394 -15.85 6.98 -1.00
N THR A 395 -16.81 6.06 -0.82
CA THR A 395 -17.30 5.22 -1.91
C THR A 395 -18.01 6.08 -2.96
N TYR A 396 -18.88 7.00 -2.54
CA TYR A 396 -19.52 7.96 -3.44
C TYR A 396 -18.51 8.77 -4.25
N ILE A 397 -17.48 9.36 -3.61
CA ILE A 397 -16.47 10.17 -4.28
C ILE A 397 -15.79 9.39 -5.42
N ARG A 398 -15.32 8.16 -5.14
CA ARG A 398 -14.71 7.32 -6.17
C ARG A 398 -15.66 6.97 -7.31
N LEU A 399 -16.95 6.78 -7.00
CA LEU A 399 -17.96 6.47 -8.00
C LEU A 399 -18.33 7.69 -8.85
N ALA A 400 -18.36 8.89 -8.25
CA ALA A 400 -18.59 10.14 -8.95
C ALA A 400 -17.41 10.49 -9.88
N GLU A 401 -16.16 10.32 -9.43
CA GLU A 401 -14.95 10.45 -10.26
C GLU A 401 -14.99 9.50 -11.45
N LYS A 402 -15.27 8.21 -11.20
CA LYS A 402 -15.39 7.21 -12.26
C LYS A 402 -16.53 7.53 -13.25
N ARG A 403 -17.65 8.10 -12.78
CA ARG A 403 -18.75 8.55 -13.65
C ARG A 403 -18.30 9.70 -14.54
N LYS A 404 -17.50 10.65 -14.03
CA LYS A 404 -16.92 11.74 -14.83
C LYS A 404 -15.97 11.22 -15.92
N GLU A 405 -15.16 10.22 -15.60
CA GLU A 405 -14.19 9.64 -16.55
C GLU A 405 -14.86 8.76 -17.62
N THR A 406 -15.87 7.97 -17.24
CA THR A 406 -16.39 6.89 -18.11
C THR A 406 -17.82 7.11 -18.62
N GLY A 407 -18.54 8.12 -18.11
CA GLY A 407 -19.93 8.40 -18.43
C GLY A 407 -20.95 7.36 -17.94
N LYS A 408 -20.51 6.23 -17.36
CA LYS A 408 -21.41 5.13 -16.97
C LYS A 408 -22.05 5.38 -15.60
N VAL A 409 -23.38 5.26 -15.56
CA VAL A 409 -24.17 5.32 -14.32
C VAL A 409 -23.96 4.04 -13.51
N ASN A 410 -23.79 4.17 -12.19
CA ASN A 410 -23.61 3.05 -11.27
C ASN A 410 -24.92 2.73 -10.52
N ASN A 411 -25.29 1.45 -10.45
CA ASN A 411 -26.45 0.94 -9.70
C ASN A 411 -26.21 0.85 -8.18
N TRP A 412 -25.38 1.73 -7.61
CA TRP A 412 -25.11 1.69 -6.18
C TRP A 412 -26.33 2.23 -5.41
N PRO A 413 -26.96 1.45 -4.51
CA PRO A 413 -28.29 1.76 -3.95
C PRO A 413 -28.34 3.04 -3.09
N TYR A 414 -27.18 3.56 -2.69
CA TYR A 414 -27.05 4.76 -1.87
C TYR A 414 -26.61 6.00 -2.67
N TYR A 415 -26.43 5.86 -3.98
CA TYR A 415 -25.90 6.94 -4.83
C TYR A 415 -26.80 8.18 -4.79
N SER A 416 -28.12 7.99 -4.96
CA SER A 416 -29.11 9.07 -4.92
C SER A 416 -29.22 9.78 -3.56
N TYR A 417 -28.92 9.10 -2.45
CA TYR A 417 -28.84 9.75 -1.14
C TYR A 417 -27.67 10.73 -1.08
N PHE A 418 -26.52 10.34 -1.65
CA PHE A 418 -25.37 11.22 -1.70
C PHE A 418 -25.52 12.34 -2.73
N GLU A 419 -26.20 12.09 -3.85
CA GLU A 419 -26.66 13.17 -4.73
C GLU A 419 -27.49 14.18 -3.93
N LYS A 420 -28.52 13.78 -3.17
CA LYS A 420 -29.26 14.73 -2.28
C LYS A 420 -28.40 15.42 -1.21
N ILE A 421 -27.38 14.75 -0.69
CA ILE A 421 -26.47 15.34 0.29
C ILE A 421 -25.59 16.42 -0.35
N PHE A 422 -25.22 16.27 -1.62
CA PHE A 422 -24.28 17.14 -2.31
C PHE A 422 -24.90 18.06 -3.37
N ASP A 423 -26.11 17.77 -3.84
CA ASP A 423 -26.94 18.62 -4.68
C ASP A 423 -27.52 19.72 -3.79
N CYS A 424 -27.09 20.93 -4.08
CA CYS A 424 -27.79 22.14 -3.67
C CYS A 424 -28.59 22.55 -4.90
N HIS A 425 -29.92 22.59 -4.83
CA HIS A 425 -30.70 23.20 -5.90
C HIS A 425 -30.25 24.65 -6.06
N SER A 426 -29.70 24.92 -7.25
CA SER A 426 -29.92 26.13 -8.01
C SER A 426 -31.41 26.45 -7.98
N ASP A 427 -31.83 27.39 -7.12
CA ASP A 427 -33.01 28.22 -7.34
C ASP A 427 -32.95 29.39 -6.35
N THR A 428 -32.80 30.60 -6.90
CA THR A 428 -32.98 31.92 -6.26
C THR A 428 -31.87 32.42 -5.33
N GLU A 429 -30.77 32.87 -5.93
CA GLU A 429 -30.37 34.29 -5.93
C GLU A 429 -28.93 34.40 -6.45
N ASN A 430 -28.84 34.80 -7.71
CA ASN A 430 -27.67 35.50 -8.22
C ASN A 430 -27.49 36.78 -7.40
N ILE A 431 -26.23 37.15 -7.17
CA ILE A 431 -25.76 38.33 -6.43
C ILE A 431 -25.61 38.08 -4.91
N LEU A 432 -24.52 37.39 -4.51
CA LEU A 432 -23.68 37.68 -3.32
C LEU A 432 -22.76 36.51 -2.89
N SER A 433 -22.96 35.28 -3.39
CA SER A 433 -22.19 34.10 -2.93
C SER A 433 -20.97 33.68 -3.78
N THR A 434 -20.65 34.42 -4.84
CA THR A 434 -19.42 34.21 -5.65
C THR A 434 -18.13 34.60 -4.92
N ASN A 435 -18.20 35.39 -3.85
CA ASN A 435 -17.02 35.75 -3.08
C ASN A 435 -16.66 34.71 -2.00
N SER A 436 -17.60 34.02 -1.37
CA SER A 436 -17.27 33.08 -0.28
C SER A 436 -16.60 31.79 -0.76
N SER A 437 -17.04 31.24 -1.90
CA SER A 437 -16.50 30.00 -2.46
C SER A 437 -15.21 30.21 -3.26
N SER A 438 -15.02 31.41 -3.83
CA SER A 438 -13.74 31.83 -4.41
C SER A 438 -12.69 32.13 -3.33
N ILE A 439 -13.05 32.85 -2.26
CA ILE A 439 -12.15 33.13 -1.14
C ILE A 439 -11.74 31.85 -0.41
N ASN A 440 -12.65 30.88 -0.21
CA ASN A 440 -12.33 29.60 0.43
C ASN A 440 -11.43 28.70 -0.43
N ASN A 441 -11.59 28.71 -1.76
CA ASN A 441 -10.69 27.98 -2.63
C ASN A 441 -9.33 28.68 -2.72
N MET A 442 -9.31 30.00 -2.86
CA MET A 442 -8.08 30.80 -2.92
C MET A 442 -7.29 30.69 -1.63
N THR A 443 -7.93 30.82 -0.46
CA THR A 443 -7.30 30.57 0.86
C THR A 443 -6.86 29.13 1.04
N LEU A 444 -7.58 28.13 0.53
CA LEU A 444 -7.13 26.73 0.59
C LEU A 444 -5.92 26.46 -0.31
N THR A 445 -5.83 27.08 -1.50
CA THR A 445 -4.60 27.05 -2.32
C THR A 445 -3.47 27.83 -1.68
N GLU A 446 -3.75 28.98 -1.06
CA GLU A 446 -2.76 29.77 -0.30
C GLU A 446 -2.19 28.95 0.85
N ILE A 447 -3.06 28.32 1.65
CA ILE A 447 -2.66 27.48 2.79
C ILE A 447 -1.86 26.26 2.31
N LYS A 448 -2.27 25.61 1.21
CA LYS A 448 -1.50 24.50 0.63
C LYS A 448 -0.13 24.96 0.13
N ARG A 449 -0.04 26.13 -0.49
CA ARG A 449 1.21 26.73 -0.94
C ARG A 449 2.11 27.09 0.23
N VAL A 450 1.59 27.76 1.26
CA VAL A 450 2.35 28.08 2.47
C VAL A 450 2.80 26.82 3.21
N MET A 451 1.96 25.79 3.30
CA MET A 451 2.35 24.50 3.89
C MET A 451 3.44 23.80 3.07
N GLN A 452 3.37 23.89 1.74
CA GLN A 452 4.41 23.36 0.86
C GLN A 452 5.72 24.15 1.02
N GLU A 453 5.66 25.48 1.06
CA GLU A 453 6.82 26.34 1.29
C GLU A 453 7.46 26.13 2.67
N VAL A 454 6.66 25.90 3.72
CA VAL A 454 7.16 25.57 5.07
C VAL A 454 7.82 24.19 5.08
N GLN A 455 7.25 23.22 4.35
CA GLN A 455 7.84 21.89 4.23
C GLN A 455 9.14 21.93 3.43
N ASP A 456 9.16 22.68 2.33
CA ASP A 456 10.34 22.86 1.47
C ASP A 456 11.43 23.63 2.22
N LYS A 457 11.10 24.69 2.99
CA LYS A 457 12.05 25.36 3.89
C LYS A 457 12.61 24.41 4.95
N LYS A 458 11.76 23.60 5.59
CA LYS A 458 12.21 22.63 6.60
C LYS A 458 13.12 21.56 6.01
N ASP A 459 12.86 21.13 4.78
CA ASP A 459 13.71 20.15 4.11
C ASP A 459 14.99 20.79 3.55
N ASN A 460 14.97 22.09 3.20
CA ASN A 460 16.14 22.86 2.85
C ASN A 460 17.04 23.13 4.08
N ASP A 461 16.47 23.50 5.22
CA ASP A 461 17.21 23.70 6.48
C ASP A 461 17.88 22.40 6.96
N LYS A 462 17.21 21.25 6.78
CA LYS A 462 17.82 19.94 7.04
C LYS A 462 18.95 19.64 6.07
N PHE A 463 18.80 20.02 4.80
CA PHE A 463 19.83 19.82 3.79
C PHE A 463 21.06 20.68 4.07
N GLU A 464 20.88 21.95 4.41
CA GLU A 464 21.96 22.86 4.84
C GLU A 464 22.64 22.38 6.12
N SER A 465 21.87 21.94 7.12
CA SER A 465 22.43 21.34 8.33
C SER A 465 23.28 20.09 8.03
N LEU A 466 22.86 19.29 7.04
CA LEU A 466 23.62 18.12 6.60
C LEU A 466 24.91 18.52 5.86
N LEU A 467 24.85 19.56 5.01
CA LEU A 467 26.03 20.11 4.32
C LEU A 467 27.06 20.64 5.32
N GLN A 468 26.62 21.41 6.32
CA GLN A 468 27.49 21.94 7.35
C GLN A 468 28.16 20.83 8.16
N ALA A 469 27.41 19.77 8.52
CA ALA A 469 27.97 18.61 9.21
C ALA A 469 29.01 17.84 8.36
N VAL A 470 28.80 17.75 7.04
CA VAL A 470 29.76 17.13 6.11
C VAL A 470 31.02 17.99 5.98
N GLU A 471 30.88 19.31 5.93
CA GLU A 471 32.01 20.23 5.83
C GLU A 471 32.85 20.26 7.11
N GLU A 472 32.20 20.24 8.28
CA GLU A 472 32.87 20.10 9.57
C GLU A 472 33.62 18.77 9.68
N SER A 473 33.00 17.66 9.25
CA SER A 473 33.66 16.35 9.19
C SER A 473 34.88 16.36 8.27
N ASN A 474 34.79 17.02 7.12
CA ASN A 474 35.92 17.17 6.19
C ASN A 474 37.05 18.03 6.78
N ASN A 475 36.72 19.11 7.50
CA ASN A 475 37.73 19.94 8.17
C ASN A 475 38.45 19.17 9.26
N ILE A 476 37.74 18.38 10.07
CA ILE A 476 38.35 17.48 11.06
C ILE A 476 39.29 16.48 10.38
N GLN A 477 38.88 15.92 9.23
CA GLN A 477 39.71 15.00 8.46
C GLN A 477 40.99 15.68 7.95
N ARG A 478 40.89 16.93 7.46
CA ARG A 478 42.04 17.72 7.00
C ARG A 478 43.00 18.03 8.14
N GLU A 479 42.51 18.45 9.30
CA GLU A 479 43.34 18.71 10.48
C GLU A 479 44.02 17.43 10.97
N ARG A 480 43.30 16.30 11.02
CA ARG A 480 43.89 15.00 11.34
C ARG A 480 45.03 14.64 10.38
N ASN A 481 44.84 14.89 9.08
CA ASN A 481 45.88 14.63 8.08
C ASN A 481 47.09 15.57 8.24
N LYS A 482 46.88 16.85 8.57
CA LYS A 482 47.97 17.79 8.87
C LYS A 482 48.78 17.35 10.10
N ILE A 483 48.10 16.93 11.17
CA ILE A 483 48.75 16.42 12.38
C ILE A 483 49.56 15.16 12.06
N LEU A 484 49.00 14.23 11.29
CA LEU A 484 49.72 13.03 10.85
C LEU A 484 50.98 13.37 10.04
N LEU A 485 50.89 14.33 9.10
CA LEU A 485 52.05 14.77 8.32
C LEU A 485 53.12 15.44 9.19
N ALA A 486 52.72 16.29 10.14
CA ALA A 486 53.65 16.93 11.07
C ALA A 486 54.36 15.92 11.99
N LEU A 487 53.67 14.86 12.40
CA LEU A 487 54.28 13.76 13.16
C LEU A 487 55.27 12.95 12.31
N LEU A 488 54.96 12.72 11.04
CA LEU A 488 55.85 12.00 10.12
C LEU A 488 57.12 12.79 9.77
N GLN A 489 57.08 14.13 9.78
CA GLN A 489 58.24 14.98 9.52
C GLN A 489 59.16 15.19 10.74
N ARG A 490 58.75 14.72 11.92
CA ARG A 490 59.50 14.88 13.18
C ARG A 490 60.42 13.70 13.52
N HIS A 491 60.43 12.68 12.65
CA HIS A 491 61.35 11.56 12.62
C HIS A 491 62.20 11.64 11.36
#